data_AF-A0A1Y4DTU1-F1
#
_entry.id   AF-A0A1Y4DTU1-F1
#
_cell.length_a   1.000
_cell.length_b   1.000
_cell.length_c   1.000
_cell.angle_alpha   90.00
_cell.angle_beta   90.00
_cell.angle_gamma   90.00
#
_symmetry.space_group_name_H-M   'P 1'
#
loop_
_entity.id
_entity.type
_entity.pdbx_description
1 polymer ?
#
loop_
_entity_poly.entity_id
_entity_poly.type
_entity_poly.pdbx_seq_one_letter_code
_entity_poly.pdbx_strand_id
1 'polypeptide(L)'
;MAAAHASAGIPREPERAPIRVDTLHRMRPGRMPEVRPIQVRWPDGRAWRVERIVARDEYTMPGAGGLVVRWRVILAGQLKTLYQQGDTWFVRARKQTGGDRT
;
A
#
# COMPACT_ATOMS: atom_id res chain seq x y z
N MET A 1 19.99 5.78 -2.58
CA MET A 1 19.46 5.78 -1.20
C MET A 1 18.08 6.39 -1.24
N ALA A 2 17.03 5.68 -0.80
CA ALA A 2 15.70 6.27 -0.70
C ALA A 2 15.65 7.15 0.55
N ALA A 3 15.24 8.42 0.40
CA ALA A 3 15.10 9.32 1.53
C ALA A 3 13.98 8.81 2.44
N ALA A 4 14.32 8.41 3.67
CA ALA A 4 13.33 8.08 4.69
C ALA A 4 12.65 9.38 5.12
N HIS A 5 11.47 9.63 4.56
CA HIS A 5 10.67 10.79 4.94
C HIS A 5 10.09 10.58 6.35
N ALA A 6 9.91 11.67 7.11
CA ALA A 6 9.17 11.63 8.37
C ALA A 6 7.78 11.00 8.16
N SER A 7 7.29 10.25 9.15
CA SER A 7 6.07 9.42 9.13
C SER A 7 4.74 10.17 8.87
N ALA A 8 4.80 11.47 8.58
CA ALA A 8 3.68 12.33 8.22
C ALA A 8 3.02 11.82 6.92
N GLY A 9 1.98 11.00 7.06
CA GLY A 9 1.16 10.52 5.94
C GLY A 9 0.84 9.03 5.99
N ILE A 10 1.55 8.24 6.80
CA ILE A 10 1.26 6.82 6.97
C ILE A 10 0.04 6.64 7.88
N PRO A 11 -0.98 5.86 7.46
CA PRO A 11 -2.13 5.57 8.31
C PRO A 11 -1.71 4.89 9.62
N ARG A 12 -2.24 5.39 10.75
CA ARG A 12 -2.14 4.71 12.05
C ARG A 12 -3.01 3.46 12.02
N GLU A 13 -2.73 2.48 12.88
CA GLU A 13 -3.45 1.20 12.93
C GLU A 13 -4.99 1.29 12.81
N PRO A 14 -5.72 2.14 13.55
CA PRO A 14 -7.18 2.26 13.41
C PRO A 14 -7.65 2.85 12.07
N GLU A 15 -6.75 3.48 11.32
CA GLU A 15 -7.02 4.03 9.98
C GLU A 15 -6.64 3.05 8.87
N ARG A 16 -6.24 1.82 9.19
CA ARG A 16 -5.83 0.81 8.21
C ARG A 16 -7.00 -0.09 7.86
N ALA A 17 -7.31 -0.17 6.57
CA ALA A 17 -8.17 -1.22 6.04
C ALA A 17 -7.28 -2.29 5.39
N PRO A 18 -7.27 -3.54 5.91
CA PRO A 18 -6.46 -4.61 5.36
C PRO A 18 -6.93 -4.98 3.95
N ILE A 19 -5.98 -5.28 3.08
CA ILE A 19 -6.23 -5.76 1.71
C ILE A 19 -5.29 -6.92 1.42
N ARG A 20 -5.67 -7.78 0.47
CA ARG A 20 -4.75 -8.79 -0.07
C ARG A 20 -4.14 -8.24 -1.35
N VAL A 21 -2.84 -8.45 -1.52
CA VAL A 21 -2.12 -8.01 -2.72
C VAL A 21 -1.30 -9.18 -3.24
N ASP A 22 -1.63 -9.61 -4.45
CA ASP A 22 -0.81 -10.57 -5.17
C ASP A 22 0.43 -9.82 -5.66
N THR A 23 1.62 -10.38 -5.40
CA THR A 23 2.91 -9.76 -5.75
C THR A 23 3.71 -10.65 -6.70
N LEU A 24 4.48 -10.02 -7.58
CA LEU A 24 5.46 -10.67 -8.43
C LEU A 24 6.85 -10.40 -7.86
N HIS A 25 7.59 -11.48 -7.57
CA HIS A 25 8.99 -11.41 -7.17
C HIS A 25 9.85 -11.41 -8.42
N ARG A 26 10.43 -10.25 -8.74
CA ARG A 26 11.33 -10.11 -9.87
C ARG A 26 12.77 -10.18 -9.40
N MET A 27 13.40 -11.33 -9.63
CA MET A 27 14.83 -11.50 -9.44
C MET A 27 15.56 -11.13 -10.73
N ARG A 28 16.58 -10.29 -10.61
CA ARG A 28 17.50 -9.97 -11.72
C ARG A 28 18.92 -10.17 -11.21
N PRO A 29 19.79 -10.87 -11.97
CA PRO A 29 21.20 -11.00 -11.60
C PRO A 29 21.83 -9.63 -11.36
N GLY A 30 22.59 -9.50 -10.26
CA GLY A 30 23.24 -8.24 -9.88
C GLY A 30 22.31 -7.13 -9.37
N ARG A 31 21.02 -7.40 -9.13
CA ARG A 31 20.09 -6.46 -8.49
C ARG A 31 19.39 -7.10 -7.31
N MET A 32 19.03 -6.28 -6.32
CA MET A 32 18.16 -6.73 -5.23
C MET A 32 16.81 -7.22 -5.77
N PRO A 33 16.22 -8.25 -5.16
CA PRO A 33 14.88 -8.72 -5.50
C PRO A 33 13.87 -7.57 -5.45
N GLU A 34 13.07 -7.44 -6.50
CA GLU A 34 12.04 -6.42 -6.59
C GLU A 34 10.67 -7.07 -6.42
N VAL A 35 10.00 -6.79 -5.30
CA VAL A 35 8.61 -7.21 -5.08
C VAL A 35 7.71 -6.17 -5.72
N ARG A 36 6.85 -6.57 -6.66
CA ARG A 36 5.93 -5.67 -7.35
C ARG A 36 4.48 -6.10 -7.14
N PRO A 37 3.57 -5.22 -6.70
CA PRO A 37 2.15 -5.54 -6.64
C PRO A 37 1.59 -5.71 -8.07
N ILE A 38 0.83 -6.77 -8.30
CA ILE A 38 0.23 -7.08 -9.62
C ILE A 38 -1.30 -7.11 -9.59
N GLN A 39 -1.90 -7.43 -8.43
CA GLN A 39 -3.35 -7.45 -8.26
C GLN A 39 -3.71 -7.13 -6.82
N VAL A 40 -4.73 -6.29 -6.62
CA VAL A 40 -5.28 -5.94 -5.31
C VAL A 40 -6.64 -6.60 -5.16
N ARG A 41 -6.85 -7.31 -4.06
CA ARG A 41 -8.12 -7.93 -3.67
C ARG A 41 -8.63 -7.28 -2.39
N TRP A 42 -9.84 -6.76 -2.46
CA TRP A 42 -10.51 -6.11 -1.36
C TRP A 42 -11.30 -7.13 -0.53
N PRO A 43 -11.58 -6.84 0.75
CA PRO A 43 -12.36 -7.74 1.61
C PRO A 43 -13.78 -8.01 1.10
N ASP A 44 -14.34 -7.11 0.29
CA ASP A 44 -15.66 -7.27 -0.35
C ASP A 44 -15.66 -8.25 -1.54
N GLY A 45 -14.52 -8.90 -1.81
CA GLY A 45 -14.35 -9.85 -2.92
C GLY A 45 -13.99 -9.20 -4.25
N ARG A 46 -14.00 -7.87 -4.36
CA ARG A 46 -13.63 -7.19 -5.60
C ARG A 46 -12.12 -7.20 -5.79
N ALA A 47 -11.69 -7.40 -7.03
CA ALA A 47 -10.28 -7.43 -7.39
C ALA A 47 -9.98 -6.52 -8.57
N TRP A 48 -8.80 -5.89 -8.53
CA TRP A 48 -8.32 -5.01 -9.59
C TRP A 48 -6.86 -5.30 -9.90
N ARG A 49 -6.53 -5.41 -11.19
CA ARG A 49 -5.16 -5.52 -11.66
C ARG A 49 -4.43 -4.19 -11.46
N VAL A 50 -3.17 -4.27 -11.06
CA VAL A 50 -2.27 -3.10 -11.06
C VAL A 50 -1.88 -2.81 -12.51
N GLU A 51 -2.38 -1.72 -13.04
CA GLU A 51 -2.08 -1.28 -14.41
C GLU A 51 -0.69 -0.64 -14.48
N ARG A 52 -0.37 0.19 -13.48
CA ARG A 52 0.90 0.93 -13.41
C ARG A 52 1.29 1.21 -11.97
N ILE A 53 2.59 1.12 -11.67
CA ILE A 53 3.18 1.64 -10.45
C ILE A 53 3.73 3.03 -10.77
N VAL A 54 3.21 4.05 -10.09
CA VAL A 54 3.57 5.46 -10.27
C VAL A 54 4.76 5.85 -9.39
N ALA A 55 4.78 5.36 -8.15
CA ALA A 55 5.89 5.61 -7.23
C ALA A 55 5.96 4.55 -6.12
N ARG A 56 7.14 4.46 -5.50
CA ARG A 56 7.44 3.63 -4.34
C ARG A 56 8.30 4.43 -3.39
N ASP A 57 7.78 4.66 -2.19
CA ASP A 57 8.44 5.43 -1.14
C ASP A 57 8.58 4.58 0.11
N GLU A 58 9.74 4.64 0.78
CA GLU A 58 10.02 3.90 2.02
C GLU A 58 10.03 4.84 3.21
N TYR A 59 9.40 4.43 4.30
CA TYR A 59 9.30 5.20 5.53
C TYR A 59 9.68 4.35 6.74
N THR A 60 10.46 4.93 7.64
CA THR A 60 10.72 4.35 8.95
C THR A 60 9.69 4.88 9.94
N MET A 61 8.96 3.98 10.62
CA MET A 61 7.97 4.37 11.64
C MET A 61 8.50 4.02 13.05
N PRO A 62 8.96 5.01 13.84
CA PRO A 62 9.33 4.79 15.23
C PRO A 62 8.11 4.31 16.05
N GLY A 63 8.28 3.27 16.86
CA GLY A 63 7.25 2.77 17.79
C GLY A 63 6.26 1.73 17.24
N ALA A 64 6.10 1.60 15.92
CA ALA A 64 5.25 0.58 15.29
C ALA A 64 6.04 -0.59 14.65
N GLY A 65 7.33 -0.71 14.96
CA GLY A 65 8.11 -1.93 14.71
C GLY A 65 8.54 -2.19 13.26
N GLY A 66 8.66 -1.19 12.37
CA GLY A 66 9.29 -1.47 11.07
C GLY A 66 9.22 -0.44 9.96
N LEU A 67 9.78 -0.85 8.83
CA LEU A 67 9.73 -0.19 7.52
C LEU A 67 8.31 -0.30 6.94
N VAL A 68 7.76 0.82 6.48
CA VAL A 68 6.51 0.86 5.73
C VAL A 68 6.80 1.35 4.32
N VAL A 69 6.34 0.60 3.32
CA VAL A 69 6.48 0.95 1.91
C VAL A 69 5.15 1.50 1.40
N ARG A 70 5.16 2.72 0.87
CA ARG A 70 4.02 3.33 0.19
C ARG A 70 4.13 3.10 -1.31
N TRP A 71 3.08 2.52 -1.88
CA TRP A 71 2.95 2.27 -3.30
C TRP A 71 1.85 3.16 -3.88
N ARG A 72 2.21 4.02 -4.84
CA ARG A 72 1.22 4.75 -5.65
C ARG A 72 1.00 3.96 -6.93
N VAL A 73 -0.22 3.51 -7.17
CA VAL A 73 -0.58 2.62 -8.29
C VAL A 73 -1.82 3.11 -9.02
N ILE A 74 -1.96 2.76 -10.29
CA ILE A 74 -3.19 2.94 -11.06
C ILE A 74 -3.98 1.62 -11.03
N LEU A 75 -5.23 1.70 -10.56
CA LEU A 75 -6.22 0.61 -10.58
C LEU A 75 -7.47 1.13 -11.31
N ALA A 76 -7.90 0.47 -12.39
CA ALA A 76 -9.05 0.89 -13.20
C ALA A 76 -8.96 2.37 -13.61
N GLY A 77 -7.80 2.81 -14.09
CA GLY A 77 -7.55 4.22 -14.46
C GLY A 77 -7.48 5.22 -13.29
N GLN A 78 -7.67 4.80 -12.03
CA GLN A 78 -7.61 5.69 -10.87
C GLN A 78 -6.32 5.53 -10.06
N LEU A 79 -5.73 6.66 -9.65
CA LEU A 79 -4.61 6.66 -8.70
C LEU A 79 -5.08 6.19 -7.31
N LYS A 80 -4.38 5.20 -6.78
CA LYS A 80 -4.59 4.63 -5.44
C LYS A 80 -3.27 4.54 -4.69
N THR A 81 -3.35 4.58 -3.37
CA THR A 81 -2.20 4.45 -2.48
C THR A 81 -2.37 3.19 -1.63
N LEU A 82 -1.41 2.27 -1.75
CA LEU A 82 -1.30 1.07 -0.95
C LEU A 82 -0.12 1.22 0.01
N TYR A 83 -0.19 0.56 1.15
CA TYR A 83 0.87 0.51 2.14
C TYR A 83 1.19 -0.95 2.44
N GLN A 84 2.47 -1.23 2.59
CA GLN A 84 3.00 -2.54 2.96
C GLN A 84 3.85 -2.39 4.22
N GLN A 85 3.61 -3.24 5.22
CA GLN A 85 4.44 -3.37 6.41
C GLN A 85 4.72 -4.85 6.64
N GLY A 86 5.97 -5.27 6.45
CA GLY A 86 6.31 -6.70 6.39
C GLY A 86 5.50 -7.41 5.29
N ASP A 87 4.78 -8.45 5.69
CA ASP A 87 3.91 -9.23 4.79
C ASP A 87 2.46 -8.70 4.73
N THR A 88 2.14 -7.67 5.51
CA THR A 88 0.79 -7.13 5.60
C THR A 88 0.61 -5.94 4.64
N TRP A 89 -0.51 -5.97 3.91
CA TRP A 89 -0.92 -4.89 3.02
C TRP A 89 -2.19 -4.21 3.52
N PHE A 90 -2.23 -2.88 3.40
CA PHE A 90 -3.37 -2.08 3.82
C PHE A 90 -3.51 -0.82 2.97
N VAL A 91 -4.70 -0.25 3.00
CA VAL A 91 -4.97 1.12 2.52
C VAL A 91 -5.41 1.99 3.70
N ARG A 92 -5.51 3.30 3.47
CA ARG A 92 -6.23 4.17 4.39
C ARG A 92 -7.72 3.81 4.34
N ALA A 93 -8.30 3.48 5.49
CA ALA A 93 -9.74 3.29 5.63
C ALA A 93 -10.44 4.59 5.18
N ARG A 94 -11.55 4.43 4.45
CA ARG A 94 -12.40 5.58 4.15
C ARG A 94 -12.95 6.06 5.49
N LYS A 95 -12.82 7.37 5.81
CA LYS A 95 -13.65 7.95 6.87
C LYS A 95 -15.09 7.65 6.47
N GLN A 96 -15.81 6.87 7.28
CA GLN A 96 -17.26 6.84 7.18
C GLN A 96 -17.71 8.25 7.56
N THR A 97 -17.98 9.09 6.57
CA THR A 97 -18.79 10.28 6.79
C THR A 97 -20.17 9.72 7.14
N GLY A 98 -20.51 9.70 8.42
CA GLY A 98 -21.87 9.45 8.88
C GLY A 98 -22.78 10.50 8.24
N GLY A 99 -23.39 10.12 7.12
CA GLY A 99 -24.47 10.86 6.50
C GLY A 99 -25.77 10.39 7.13
N ASP A 100 -26.21 11.17 8.09
CA ASP A 100 -27.60 11.46 8.46
C ASP A 100 -28.68 10.72 7.66
N ARG A 101 -29.49 9.95 8.37
CA ARG A 101 -30.89 9.66 7.99
C ARG A 101 -31.72 9.89 9.24
N THR A 102 -32.12 11.15 9.42
CA THR A 102 -33.32 11.52 10.16
C THR A 102 -34.56 11.08 9.38
#